data_AF-A0A1I8JQC3-F1
#
_entry.id   AF-A0A1I8JQC3-F1
#
_cell.length_a   1.000
_cell.length_b   1.000
_cell.length_c   1.000
_cell.angle_alpha   90.00
_cell.angle_beta   90.00
_cell.angle_gamma   90.00
#
_symmetry.space_group_name_H-M   'P 1'
#
loop_
_entity.id
_entity.type
_entity.pdbx_description
1 polymer ?
#
loop_
_entity_poly.entity_id
_entity_poly.type
_entity_poly.pdbx_seq_one_letter_code
_entity_poly.pdbx_strand_id
1 'polypeptide(L)'
;LQSIESILEKHYTEEELQIIACLRLNRMSADPRVKKLKVQTGVVKRISKEKASYEKEADQLAKKVQDMEASKADEYVIKKQKECLEESRQMVPDTRNRLSKALEELRSLVAEYRGCWGPGSGC
;
A
#
# COMPACT_ATOMS: atom_id res chain seq x y z
N LEU A 1 -11.55 -16.51 -1.62
CA LEU A 1 -10.91 -15.46 -0.79
C LEU A 1 -9.42 -15.53 -1.06
N GLN A 2 -8.90 -14.83 -2.07
CA GLN A 2 -7.46 -14.77 -2.25
C GLN A 2 -6.88 -14.09 -1.00
N SER A 3 -6.04 -14.82 -0.27
CA SER A 3 -5.49 -14.40 1.01
C SER A 3 -4.97 -12.97 0.89
N ILE A 4 -5.30 -12.15 1.90
CA ILE A 4 -4.82 -10.77 2.00
C ILE A 4 -3.28 -10.71 1.89
N GLU A 5 -2.59 -11.79 2.26
CA GLU A 5 -1.15 -12.00 2.04
C GLU A 5 -0.76 -12.02 0.55
N SER A 6 -1.51 -12.67 -0.35
CA SER A 6 -1.23 -12.65 -1.80
C SER A 6 -1.48 -11.29 -2.47
N ILE A 7 -2.32 -10.43 -1.88
CA ILE A 7 -2.54 -9.06 -2.37
C ILE A 7 -1.39 -8.15 -1.92
N LEU A 8 -0.85 -8.39 -0.72
CA LEU A 8 0.34 -7.70 -0.21
C LEU A 8 1.61 -8.12 -0.99
N GLU A 9 1.79 -9.40 -1.31
CA GLU A 9 2.93 -9.91 -2.08
C GLU A 9 3.01 -9.37 -3.52
N LYS A 10 1.87 -9.03 -4.15
CA LYS A 10 1.85 -8.53 -5.54
C LYS A 10 2.14 -7.03 -5.68
N HIS A 11 2.08 -6.27 -4.59
CA HIS A 11 2.26 -4.81 -4.60
C HIS A 11 3.47 -4.31 -3.80
N TYR A 12 4.16 -5.21 -3.10
CA TYR A 12 5.38 -4.91 -2.34
C TYR A 12 6.54 -5.76 -2.88
N THR A 13 7.62 -5.11 -3.31
CA THR A 13 8.86 -5.81 -3.67
C THR A 13 9.38 -6.61 -2.48
N GLU A 14 9.98 -7.80 -2.70
CA GLU A 14 10.60 -8.66 -1.66
C GLU A 14 11.48 -7.91 -0.65
N GLU A 15 12.10 -6.82 -1.07
CA GLU A 15 12.90 -5.92 -0.22
C GLU A 15 12.08 -5.23 0.89
N GLU A 16 10.84 -4.83 0.60
CA GLU A 16 9.90 -4.22 1.55
C GLU A 16 9.45 -5.22 2.61
N LEU A 17 9.25 -6.48 2.19
CA LEU A 17 8.96 -7.59 3.09
C LEU A 17 10.18 -7.94 3.95
N GLN A 18 11.40 -7.86 3.41
CA GLN A 18 12.64 -8.02 4.19
C GLN A 18 12.81 -6.93 5.25
N ILE A 19 12.48 -5.66 4.95
CA ILE A 19 12.55 -4.55 5.93
C ILE A 19 11.50 -4.74 7.06
N ILE A 20 10.27 -5.14 6.71
CA ILE A 20 9.21 -5.44 7.68
C ILE A 20 9.57 -6.68 8.52
N ALA A 21 10.18 -7.71 7.92
CA ALA A 21 10.64 -8.92 8.61
C ALA A 21 11.82 -8.65 9.55
N CYS A 22 12.78 -7.80 9.16
CA CYS A 22 13.88 -7.35 10.02
C CYS A 22 13.40 -6.61 11.27
N LEU A 23 12.26 -5.91 11.21
CA LEU A 23 11.66 -5.25 12.37
C LEU A 23 10.83 -6.20 13.27
N ARG A 24 10.38 -7.34 12.73
CA ARG A 24 9.71 -8.41 13.49
C ARG A 24 10.67 -9.21 14.37
N LEU A 25 11.96 -9.23 14.01
CA LEU A 25 13.04 -9.74 14.83
C LEU A 25 13.54 -8.60 15.73
N ASN A 26 13.11 -8.62 17.00
CA ASN A 26 13.29 -7.59 18.03
C ASN A 26 14.75 -7.30 18.47
N ARG A 27 15.72 -7.21 17.55
CA ARG A 27 17.16 -7.14 17.88
C ARG A 27 17.84 -5.79 17.67
N MET A 28 17.16 -4.76 17.17
CA MET A 28 17.70 -3.39 17.12
C MET A 28 16.76 -2.43 17.85
N SER A 29 17.03 -2.21 19.14
CA SER A 29 16.17 -1.41 20.02
C SER A 29 16.80 -0.07 20.44
N ALA A 30 18.09 0.16 20.18
CA ALA A 30 18.80 1.34 20.68
C ALA A 30 19.03 2.45 19.64
N ASP A 31 19.07 2.15 18.35
CA ASP A 31 19.42 3.14 17.33
C ASP A 31 18.28 4.13 17.02
N PRO A 32 18.52 5.46 17.07
CA PRO A 32 17.54 6.46 16.66
C PRO A 32 17.13 6.31 15.18
N ARG A 33 18.01 5.75 14.35
CA ARG A 33 17.76 5.44 12.92
C ARG A 33 16.71 4.34 12.76
N VAL A 34 16.73 3.34 13.64
CA VAL A 34 15.77 2.22 13.62
C VAL A 34 14.40 2.68 14.09
N LYS A 35 14.33 3.66 15.00
CA LYS A 35 13.05 4.30 15.38
C LYS A 35 12.42 5.02 14.19
N LYS A 36 13.21 5.77 13.40
CA LYS A 36 12.75 6.45 12.19
C LYS A 36 12.25 5.46 11.13
N LEU A 37 12.98 4.37 10.91
CA LEU A 37 12.55 3.28 10.03
C LEU A 37 11.22 2.67 10.49
N LYS A 38 11.06 2.35 11.78
CA LYS A 38 9.81 1.82 12.34
C LYS A 38 8.61 2.75 12.11
N VAL A 39 8.79 4.06 12.30
CA VAL A 39 7.74 5.06 12.06
C VAL A 39 7.33 5.02 10.59
N GLN A 40 8.31 5.12 9.67
CA GLN A 40 8.03 5.17 8.23
C GLN A 40 7.41 3.88 7.71
N THR A 41 7.88 2.71 8.18
CA THR A 41 7.24 1.42 7.88
C THR A 41 5.79 1.39 8.39
N GLY A 42 5.52 1.97 9.56
CA GLY A 42 4.16 2.11 10.10
C GLY A 42 3.25 2.96 9.20
N VAL A 43 3.78 4.04 8.63
CA VAL A 43 3.06 4.90 7.67
C VAL A 43 2.72 4.12 6.39
N VAL A 44 3.72 3.49 5.77
CA VAL A 44 3.54 2.66 4.56
C VAL A 44 2.50 1.56 4.79
N LYS A 45 2.54 0.87 5.94
CA LYS A 45 1.58 -0.18 6.30
C LYS A 45 0.15 0.34 6.46
N ARG A 46 -0.03 1.55 7.01
CA ARG A 46 -1.35 2.17 7.16
C ARG A 46 -1.92 2.57 5.81
N ILE A 47 -1.13 3.26 4.98
CA ILE A 47 -1.56 3.71 3.65
C ILE A 47 -1.96 2.53 2.77
N SER A 48 -1.24 1.41 2.84
CA SER A 48 -1.62 0.22 2.06
C SER A 48 -2.87 -0.48 2.55
N LYS A 49 -3.18 -0.42 3.85
CA LYS A 49 -4.50 -0.88 4.33
C LYS A 49 -5.61 0.02 3.79
N GLU A 50 -5.37 1.32 3.73
CA GLU A 50 -6.31 2.30 3.18
C GLU A 50 -6.56 2.04 1.69
N LYS A 51 -5.49 1.88 0.89
CA LYS A 51 -5.56 1.48 -0.52
C LYS A 51 -6.35 0.18 -0.70
N ALA A 52 -6.06 -0.84 0.12
CA ALA A 52 -6.76 -2.12 0.05
C ALA A 52 -8.26 -2.03 0.41
N SER A 53 -8.66 -1.07 1.25
CA SER A 53 -10.07 -0.80 1.53
C SER A 53 -10.76 -0.21 0.31
N TYR A 54 -10.17 0.84 -0.28
CA TYR A 54 -10.72 1.47 -1.48
C TYR A 54 -10.79 0.53 -2.68
N GLU A 55 -9.78 -0.33 -2.88
CA GLU A 55 -9.80 -1.36 -3.93
C GLU A 55 -10.93 -2.37 -3.73
N LYS A 56 -11.20 -2.80 -2.49
CA LYS A 56 -12.32 -3.69 -2.18
C LYS A 56 -13.66 -3.04 -2.41
N GLU A 57 -13.82 -1.77 -2.05
CA GLU A 57 -15.06 -1.02 -2.30
C GLU A 57 -15.30 -0.84 -3.81
N ALA A 58 -14.26 -0.47 -4.56
CA ALA A 58 -14.34 -0.37 -6.02
C ALA A 58 -14.69 -1.71 -6.68
N ASP A 59 -14.12 -2.82 -6.20
CA ASP A 59 -14.44 -4.17 -6.70
C ASP A 59 -15.89 -4.57 -6.42
N GLN A 60 -16.40 -4.27 -5.22
CA GLN A 60 -17.80 -4.51 -4.87
C GLN A 60 -18.77 -3.68 -5.72
N LEU A 61 -18.45 -2.40 -5.95
CA LEU A 61 -19.21 -1.53 -6.83
C LEU A 61 -19.17 -2.04 -8.27
N ALA A 62 -18.01 -2.50 -8.75
CA ALA A 62 -17.83 -3.04 -10.09
C ALA A 62 -18.68 -4.29 -10.29
N LYS A 63 -18.67 -5.19 -9.30
CA LYS A 63 -19.48 -6.40 -9.32
C LYS A 63 -20.98 -6.10 -9.32
N LYS A 64 -21.42 -5.09 -8.56
CA LYS A 64 -22.81 -4.60 -8.60
C LYS A 64 -23.19 -4.06 -9.97
N VAL A 65 -22.34 -3.24 -10.58
CA VAL A 65 -22.58 -2.72 -11.94
C VAL A 65 -22.70 -3.89 -12.92
N GLN A 66 -21.79 -4.85 -12.86
CA GLN A 66 -21.79 -6.01 -13.76
C GLN A 66 -23.05 -6.88 -13.59
N ASP A 67 -23.51 -7.08 -12.35
CA ASP A 67 -24.75 -7.83 -12.06
C ASP A 67 -26.00 -7.10 -12.57
N MET A 68 -26.03 -5.77 -12.45
CA MET A 68 -27.11 -4.94 -13.02
C MET A 68 -27.09 -4.92 -14.55
N GLU A 69 -25.92 -4.88 -15.16
CA GLU A 69 -25.77 -5.02 -16.63
C GLU A 69 -26.23 -6.40 -17.11
N ALA A 70 -25.88 -7.46 -16.38
CA ALA A 70 -26.30 -8.83 -16.70
C ALA A 70 -27.83 -9.03 -16.54
N SER A 71 -28.42 -8.41 -15.51
CA SER A 71 -29.87 -8.44 -15.27
C SER A 71 -30.67 -7.51 -16.19
N LYS A 72 -30.02 -6.79 -17.11
CA LYS A 72 -30.62 -5.73 -17.95
C LYS A 72 -31.46 -4.76 -17.11
N ALA A 73 -30.92 -4.34 -15.98
CA ALA A 73 -31.52 -3.29 -15.16
C ALA A 73 -31.61 -1.98 -15.95
N ASP A 74 -32.38 -1.03 -15.42
CA ASP A 74 -32.61 0.26 -16.07
C ASP A 74 -31.29 1.01 -16.34
N GLU A 75 -31.13 1.52 -17.57
CA GLU A 75 -29.94 2.24 -18.01
C GLU A 75 -29.62 3.43 -17.11
N TYR A 76 -30.64 4.10 -16.56
CA TYR A 76 -30.45 5.22 -15.64
C TYR A 76 -29.77 4.78 -14.34
N VAL A 77 -30.17 3.61 -13.81
CA VAL A 77 -29.62 3.04 -12.57
C VAL A 77 -28.19 2.56 -12.79
N ILE A 78 -27.92 1.89 -13.93
CA ILE A 78 -26.57 1.45 -14.29
C ILE A 78 -25.63 2.65 -14.44
N LYS A 79 -26.07 3.71 -15.11
CA LYS A 79 -25.28 4.94 -15.27
C LYS A 79 -24.95 5.58 -13.93
N LYS A 80 -25.95 5.71 -13.03
CA LYS A 80 -25.74 6.24 -11.68
C LYS A 80 -24.74 5.41 -10.86
N GLN A 81 -24.81 4.09 -10.97
CA GLN A 81 -23.88 3.22 -10.27
C GLN A 81 -22.45 3.30 -10.85
N LYS A 82 -22.31 3.49 -12.17
CA LYS A 82 -21.02 3.73 -12.82
C LYS A 82 -20.39 5.06 -12.37
N GLU A 83 -21.19 6.12 -12.21
CA GLU A 83 -20.71 7.39 -11.64
C GLU A 83 -20.15 7.16 -10.22
N CYS A 84 -20.89 6.45 -9.36
CA CYS A 84 -20.45 6.14 -8.00
C CYS A 84 -19.17 5.27 -7.96
N LEU A 85 -19.03 4.34 -8.90
CA LEU A 85 -17.82 3.55 -9.08
C LEU A 85 -16.63 4.43 -9.48
N GLU A 86 -16.84 5.38 -10.38
CA GLU A 86 -15.79 6.27 -10.86
C GLU A 86 -15.33 7.23 -9.74
N GLU A 87 -16.26 7.77 -8.94
CA GLU A 87 -15.94 8.57 -7.75
C GLU A 87 -15.07 7.79 -6.76
N SER A 88 -15.42 6.52 -6.49
CA SER A 88 -14.64 5.65 -5.60
C SER A 88 -13.24 5.35 -6.19
N ARG A 89 -13.16 5.18 -7.51
CA ARG A 89 -11.89 4.94 -8.23
C ARG A 89 -11.00 6.18 -8.28
N GLN A 90 -11.56 7.38 -8.27
CA GLN A 90 -10.81 8.64 -8.24
C GLN A 90 -10.04 8.86 -6.94
N MET A 91 -10.37 8.15 -5.86
CA MET A 91 -9.62 8.21 -4.59
C MET A 91 -8.34 7.36 -4.59
N VAL A 92 -8.32 6.27 -5.38
CA VAL A 92 -7.16 5.36 -5.52
C VAL A 92 -5.85 6.06 -5.97
N PRO A 93 -5.83 7.01 -6.93
CA PRO A 93 -4.60 7.67 -7.35
C PRO A 93 -3.94 8.53 -6.26
N ASP A 94 -4.71 9.20 -5.39
CA ASP A 94 -4.15 9.98 -4.27
C ASP A 94 -3.45 9.04 -3.27
N THR A 95 -4.13 7.96 -2.88
CA THR A 95 -3.56 6.97 -1.96
C THR A 95 -2.32 6.30 -2.55
N ARG A 96 -2.31 6.03 -3.86
CA ARG A 96 -1.14 5.50 -4.58
C ARG A 96 0.03 6.48 -4.58
N ASN A 97 -0.21 7.76 -4.82
CA ASN A 97 0.84 8.78 -4.83
C ASN A 97 1.45 8.95 -3.42
N ARG A 98 0.60 8.97 -2.39
CA ARG A 98 1.03 8.99 -0.98
C ARG A 98 1.86 7.75 -0.62
N LEU A 99 1.44 6.57 -1.09
CA LEU A 99 2.18 5.33 -0.89
C LEU A 99 3.55 5.38 -1.57
N SER A 100 3.62 5.86 -2.81
CA SER A 100 4.89 6.00 -3.56
C SER A 100 5.88 6.88 -2.81
N LYS A 101 5.45 8.06 -2.35
CA LYS A 101 6.30 8.97 -1.58
C LYS A 101 6.80 8.34 -0.29
N ALA A 102 5.90 7.71 0.47
CA ALA A 102 6.27 7.06 1.73
C ALA A 102 7.27 5.91 1.52
N LEU A 103 7.15 5.18 0.40
CA LEU A 103 8.08 4.13 -0.01
C LEU A 103 9.45 4.70 -0.43
N GLU A 104 9.49 5.77 -1.23
CA GLU A 104 10.74 6.42 -1.61
C GLU A 104 11.52 6.94 -0.39
N GLU A 105 10.81 7.52 0.57
CA GLU A 105 11.39 7.92 1.85
C GLU A 105 11.91 6.71 2.64
N LEU A 106 11.15 5.61 2.72
CA LEU A 106 11.58 4.38 3.40
C LEU A 106 12.84 3.79 2.74
N ARG A 107 12.88 3.73 1.41
CA ARG A 107 14.04 3.26 0.62
C ARG A 107 15.27 4.12 0.90
N SER A 108 15.11 5.44 0.93
CA SER A 108 16.19 6.38 1.23
C SER A 108 16.76 6.17 2.64
N LEU A 109 15.89 5.96 3.64
CA LEU A 109 16.29 5.66 5.01
C LEU A 109 17.01 4.31 5.14
N VAL A 110 16.57 3.30 4.39
CA VAL A 110 17.22 1.98 4.38
C VAL A 110 18.57 2.05 3.68
N ALA A 111 18.68 2.82 2.59
CA ALA A 111 19.95 3.06 1.90
C ALA A 111 20.94 3.80 2.80
N GLU A 112 20.50 4.82 3.54
CA GLU A 112 21.32 5.50 4.55
C GLU A 112 21.77 4.53 5.65
N TYR A 113 20.86 3.68 6.13
CA TYR A 113 21.17 2.66 7.13
C TYR A 113 22.18 1.62 6.63
N ARG A 114 22.02 1.13 5.38
CA ARG A 114 22.95 0.19 4.73
C ARG A 114 24.28 0.85 4.35
N GLY A 115 24.28 2.11 3.93
CA GLY A 115 25.46 2.87 3.54
C GLY A 115 26.39 3.21 4.70
N CYS A 116 25.87 3.31 5.92
CA CYS A 116 26.71 3.39 7.12
C CYS A 116 27.29 2.04 7.57
N TRP A 117 26.87 0.92 6.96
CA TRP A 117 27.49 -0.39 7.12
C TRP A 117 28.35 -0.69 5.87
N GLY A 118 29.32 0.18 5.60
CA GLY A 118 30.42 -0.10 4.68
C GLY A 118 31.73 0.14 5.43
N PRO A 119 32.69 -0.81 5.47
CA PRO A 119 34.03 -0.50 5.92
C PRO A 119 34.66 0.48 4.93
N GLY A 120 34.46 1.79 5.11
CA GLY A 120 35.04 2.78 4.21
C GLY A 120 34.44 4.18 4.12
N SER A 121 33.46 4.58 4.93
CA SER A 121 33.07 6.01 5.00
C SER A 121 33.64 6.64 6.26
N GLY A 122 34.78 7.32 6.12
CA GLY A 122 35.38 8.13 7.16
C GLY A 122 34.46 9.27 7.60
N CYS A 123 34.32 9.40 8.92
CA CYS A 123 34.36 10.68 9.60
C CYS A 123 35.72 10.77 10.29
#